data_AF-A0A1G1XVD4-F1
#
_entry.id   AF-A0A1G1XVD4-F1
#
_cell.length_a   1.000
_cell.length_b   1.000
_cell.length_c   1.000
_cell.angle_alpha   90.00
_cell.angle_beta   90.00
_cell.angle_gamma   90.00
#
_symmetry.space_group_name_H-M   'P 1'
#
loop_
_entity.id
_entity.type
_entity.pdbx_description
1 polymer ?
#
loop_
_entity_poly.entity_id
_entity_poly.type
_entity_poly.pdbx_seq_one_letter_code
_entity_poly.pdbx_strand_id
1 'polypeptide(L)'
;MKLILVVSLFFLLVLVNGCEITPGKNIFSGQAVAGYSNEGCIQGIWYYEVNGKIVGRNIGCTTMNEQGIKGREDAWCPTKTILQNGKSTYVSGSETWQNCMKLATPCSESDFGKDYFTKGTLTNTNGEKYTDFCSQGDVGSAGAGITQEVSDYVYEYYCLNEKKAGATIEKCSGKCVSGQCISTPIIDSILQTCPTQDDINQFNLDFKITDTINLKYDCVFGVNPNFPKDKLDPRLTLYQSLRVIKSLDFSKPLPWTDKSLYDWLKTTIKGMYINSAFPNSYCCDPQGIVNVNSGVLEQTNKLKWIDSQTGVGMAGVVAVLIHEARHTTHKHTCNGYDDQTLQEMGAWALEYYTFYWKANYLPLNYQTAYEKKELAYNAENIKTTRFCS
;
A
#
# COMPACT_ATOMS: atom_id res chain seq x y z
N MET A 1 -5.77 -58.71 -6.60
CA MET A 1 -6.94 -59.53 -6.23
C MET A 1 -6.60 -60.29 -4.94
N LYS A 2 -7.19 -59.87 -3.79
CA LYS A 2 -7.17 -60.51 -2.45
C LYS A 2 -5.75 -60.67 -1.82
N LEU A 3 -5.45 -60.43 -0.55
CA LEU A 3 -6.24 -60.59 0.67
C LEU A 3 -5.49 -59.95 1.88
N ILE A 4 -6.17 -59.04 2.60
CA ILE A 4 -6.28 -58.85 4.07
C ILE A 4 -4.99 -58.51 4.89
N LEU A 5 -4.83 -57.31 5.46
CA LEU A 5 -5.45 -56.68 6.66
C LEU A 5 -5.08 -57.30 8.04
N VAL A 6 -4.37 -56.48 8.84
CA VAL A 6 -4.65 -56.14 10.26
C VAL A 6 -4.00 -56.95 11.42
N VAL A 7 -3.03 -56.25 12.05
CA VAL A 7 -2.91 -55.94 13.49
C VAL A 7 -2.66 -57.07 14.49
N SER A 8 -1.46 -57.05 15.10
CA SER A 8 -1.24 -56.87 16.55
C SER A 8 0.23 -57.21 16.87
N LEU A 9 1.06 -56.25 17.26
CA LEU A 9 1.29 -55.83 18.65
C LEU A 9 2.43 -56.66 19.30
N PHE A 10 3.38 -55.93 19.88
CA PHE A 10 4.36 -56.32 20.92
C PHE A 10 5.85 -56.60 20.56
N PHE A 11 6.68 -55.72 21.16
CA PHE A 11 8.14 -55.73 21.42
C PHE A 11 9.10 -55.34 20.27
N LEU A 12 10.01 -54.34 20.36
CA LEU A 12 10.38 -53.37 21.42
C LEU A 12 11.49 -52.40 20.91
N LEU A 13 11.50 -51.14 21.41
CA LEU A 13 12.62 -50.16 21.58
C LEU A 13 13.19 -49.47 20.31
N VAL A 14 13.26 -48.13 20.16
CA VAL A 14 13.79 -47.06 21.04
C VAL A 14 13.26 -45.65 20.62
N LEU A 15 12.78 -44.86 21.61
CA LEU A 15 12.58 -43.37 21.72
C LEU A 15 11.58 -42.68 20.75
N VAL A 16 10.34 -42.30 21.09
CA VAL A 16 9.73 -41.54 22.22
C VAL A 16 10.08 -40.04 22.27
N ASN A 17 9.14 -39.28 21.71
CA ASN A 17 8.54 -38.00 22.14
C ASN A 17 9.43 -36.82 22.54
N GLY A 18 9.20 -35.74 21.79
CA GLY A 18 9.59 -34.39 22.15
C GLY A 18 8.91 -33.92 23.43
N CYS A 19 9.74 -33.31 24.28
CA CYS A 19 9.49 -32.12 25.09
C CYS A 19 8.07 -31.90 25.64
N GLU A 20 7.67 -32.67 26.63
CA GLU A 20 6.93 -32.13 27.77
C GLU A 20 7.86 -32.18 28.99
N ILE A 21 8.34 -31.02 29.44
CA ILE A 21 9.04 -30.87 30.72
C ILE A 21 8.14 -30.01 31.60
N THR A 22 7.67 -30.58 32.71
CA THR A 22 7.00 -29.84 33.78
C THR A 22 8.07 -29.21 34.68
N PRO A 23 8.13 -27.87 34.84
CA PRO A 23 9.09 -27.23 35.74
C PRO A 23 8.80 -27.60 37.22
N GLY A 24 9.86 -27.90 38.00
CA GLY A 24 9.77 -27.96 39.48
C GLY A 24 10.04 -29.29 40.22
N LYS A 25 10.64 -30.33 39.59
CA LYS A 25 10.79 -31.65 40.25
C LYS A 25 12.18 -32.32 40.25
N ASN A 26 13.28 -31.56 40.28
CA ASN A 26 14.61 -32.14 40.54
C ASN A 26 15.41 -31.33 41.56
N ILE A 27 16.07 -32.04 42.49
CA ILE A 27 16.66 -31.52 43.73
C ILE A 27 18.16 -31.17 43.60
N PHE A 28 18.68 -31.06 42.38
CA PHE A 28 20.08 -30.68 42.14
C PHE A 28 20.21 -29.81 40.89
N SER A 29 19.98 -28.50 41.03
CA SER A 29 20.44 -27.51 40.05
C SER A 29 20.64 -26.15 40.72
N GLY A 30 21.91 -25.75 40.82
CA GLY A 30 22.33 -24.40 41.18
C GLY A 30 21.91 -23.38 40.11
N GLN A 31 21.56 -22.19 40.57
CA GLN A 31 20.80 -21.17 39.84
C GLN A 31 21.65 -20.34 38.87
N ALA A 32 21.03 -19.86 37.78
CA ALA A 32 21.65 -19.01 36.78
C ALA A 32 20.85 -17.70 36.60
N VAL A 33 21.56 -16.59 36.40
CA VAL A 33 21.06 -15.20 36.38
C VAL A 33 20.89 -14.71 34.93
N ALA A 34 19.80 -14.01 34.62
CA ALA A 34 19.54 -13.43 33.30
C ALA A 34 20.38 -12.18 33.01
N GLY A 35 20.76 -11.98 31.74
CA GLY A 35 21.39 -10.75 31.25
C GLY A 35 20.93 -10.45 29.82
N TYR A 36 20.44 -9.23 29.58
CA TYR A 36 20.01 -8.75 28.27
C TYR A 36 21.19 -8.64 27.30
N SER A 37 21.00 -9.16 26.10
CA SER A 37 21.82 -8.84 24.92
C SER A 37 21.01 -7.97 23.97
N ASN A 38 21.70 -7.18 23.17
CA ASN A 38 21.13 -6.35 22.11
C ASN A 38 20.38 -7.19 21.05
N GLU A 39 20.55 -8.52 21.06
CA GLU A 39 19.99 -9.47 20.11
C GLU A 39 18.77 -10.24 20.64
N GLY A 40 18.25 -9.87 21.82
CA GLY A 40 17.18 -10.62 22.48
C GLY A 40 17.68 -11.92 23.12
N CYS A 41 16.76 -12.85 23.42
CA CYS A 41 17.06 -14.14 24.04
C CYS A 41 18.16 -14.89 23.26
N ILE A 42 19.33 -15.04 23.85
CA ILE A 42 20.42 -15.81 23.25
C ILE A 42 20.16 -17.29 23.53
N GLN A 43 19.92 -18.08 22.48
CA GLN A 43 19.96 -19.54 22.57
C GLN A 43 21.41 -20.01 22.55
N GLY A 44 21.86 -20.72 23.59
CA GLY A 44 23.17 -21.35 23.58
C GLY A 44 23.76 -21.62 24.96
N ILE A 45 25.02 -22.05 24.98
CA ILE A 45 25.80 -22.20 26.21
C ILE A 45 26.42 -20.84 26.56
N TRP A 46 26.19 -20.36 27.78
CA TRP A 46 26.84 -19.14 28.27
C TRP A 46 27.61 -19.35 29.56
N TYR A 47 28.54 -18.42 29.80
CA TYR A 47 29.52 -18.40 30.88
C TYR A 47 29.59 -16.98 31.48
N TYR A 48 29.94 -16.87 32.76
CA TYR A 48 30.16 -15.59 33.44
C TYR A 48 31.60 -15.50 33.95
N GLU A 49 32.15 -14.31 34.00
CA GLU A 49 33.42 -14.03 34.68
C GLU A 49 33.12 -13.36 36.03
N VAL A 50 33.65 -13.93 37.12
CA VAL A 50 33.59 -13.36 38.47
C VAL A 50 35.02 -13.26 38.98
N ASN A 51 35.50 -12.04 39.22
CA ASN A 51 36.84 -11.75 39.74
C ASN A 51 37.97 -12.44 38.94
N GLY A 52 37.96 -12.33 37.60
CA GLY A 52 38.99 -12.93 36.75
C GLY A 52 38.84 -14.43 36.49
N LYS A 53 37.79 -15.08 37.02
CA LYS A 53 37.56 -16.52 36.88
C LYS A 53 36.23 -16.82 36.19
N ILE A 54 36.28 -17.66 35.17
CA ILE A 54 35.08 -18.13 34.47
C ILE A 54 34.35 -19.18 35.31
N VAL A 55 33.04 -19.00 35.50
CA VAL A 55 32.14 -19.92 36.20
C VAL A 55 30.86 -20.21 35.40
N GLY A 56 30.36 -21.44 35.54
CA GLY A 56 29.08 -21.92 34.98
C GLY A 56 29.17 -22.63 33.62
N ARG A 57 28.18 -23.47 33.31
CA ARG A 57 27.85 -23.96 31.95
C ARG A 57 26.33 -24.14 31.94
N ASN A 58 25.61 -23.13 31.47
CA ASN A 58 24.15 -23.14 31.49
C ASN A 58 23.60 -23.20 30.06
N ILE A 59 22.52 -23.96 29.87
CA ILE A 59 21.87 -24.23 28.57
C ILE A 59 20.38 -23.93 28.71
N GLY A 60 19.81 -23.05 27.88
CA GLY A 60 18.36 -22.84 27.79
C GLY A 60 17.95 -21.47 27.23
N CYS A 61 16.64 -21.19 27.24
CA CYS A 61 16.06 -19.83 27.16
C CYS A 61 15.32 -19.58 28.49
N THR A 62 15.31 -18.36 29.02
CA THR A 62 14.47 -18.01 30.18
C THR A 62 13.89 -16.60 30.04
N THR A 63 12.66 -16.41 30.54
CA THR A 63 11.91 -15.14 30.49
C THR A 63 11.57 -14.53 31.86
N MET A 64 12.06 -15.02 33.01
CA MET A 64 12.04 -14.34 34.33
C MET A 64 12.66 -15.24 35.44
N ASN A 65 13.09 -14.68 36.57
CA ASN A 65 13.89 -15.32 37.63
C ASN A 65 13.08 -15.81 38.85
N GLU A 66 13.09 -17.11 39.18
CA GLU A 66 12.44 -17.69 40.38
C GLU A 66 13.25 -17.52 41.70
N GLN A 67 14.07 -16.47 41.84
CA GLN A 67 14.90 -16.25 43.04
C GLN A 67 14.64 -14.93 43.79
N GLY A 68 13.40 -14.46 43.78
CA GLY A 68 12.94 -13.49 44.77
C GLY A 68 12.87 -14.10 46.17
N ILE A 69 14.02 -14.32 46.83
CA ILE A 69 14.04 -14.41 48.30
C ILE A 69 13.89 -12.97 48.83
N LYS A 70 12.64 -12.60 49.11
CA LYS A 70 12.17 -11.50 49.98
C LYS A 70 12.86 -10.13 49.81
N GLY A 71 12.39 -9.36 48.84
CA GLY A 71 12.01 -7.96 49.10
C GLY A 71 12.88 -6.83 48.55
N ARG A 72 13.90 -7.08 47.72
CA ARG A 72 14.56 -6.03 46.90
C ARG A 72 14.96 -6.59 45.53
N GLU A 73 14.48 -5.95 44.48
CA GLU A 73 14.69 -6.33 43.07
C GLU A 73 15.64 -5.33 42.41
N ASP A 74 16.81 -5.79 41.94
CA ASP A 74 17.63 -5.03 41.00
C ASP A 74 17.99 -5.94 39.81
N ALA A 75 17.57 -5.56 38.60
CA ALA A 75 17.85 -6.30 37.37
C ALA A 75 19.31 -6.12 36.91
N TRP A 76 19.94 -7.18 36.40
CA TRP A 76 21.37 -7.22 36.06
C TRP A 76 21.64 -7.16 34.55
N CYS A 77 22.55 -6.28 34.11
CA CYS A 77 22.91 -6.09 32.71
C CYS A 77 24.40 -6.36 32.48
N PRO A 78 24.78 -7.24 31.53
CA PRO A 78 26.17 -7.39 31.15
C PRO A 78 26.67 -6.10 30.47
N THR A 79 27.82 -5.58 30.89
CA THR A 79 28.37 -4.31 30.37
C THR A 79 29.09 -4.47 29.03
N LYS A 80 29.54 -5.69 28.70
CA LYS A 80 30.16 -6.03 27.42
C LYS A 80 30.16 -7.54 27.16
N THR A 81 30.26 -7.91 25.89
CA THR A 81 30.54 -9.28 25.45
C THR A 81 31.99 -9.34 24.97
N ILE A 82 32.77 -10.29 25.47
CA ILE A 82 34.14 -10.55 25.00
C ILE A 82 34.24 -11.96 24.44
N LEU A 83 35.15 -12.18 23.50
CA LEU A 83 35.49 -13.51 23.02
C LEU A 83 36.70 -14.02 23.81
N GLN A 84 36.51 -15.07 24.61
CA GLN A 84 37.58 -15.67 25.40
C GLN A 84 37.66 -17.16 25.09
N ASN A 85 38.83 -17.63 24.63
CA ASN A 85 39.05 -19.03 24.20
C ASN A 85 38.04 -19.51 23.14
N GLY A 86 37.68 -18.64 22.19
CA GLY A 86 36.74 -18.97 21.11
C GLY A 86 35.27 -19.01 21.52
N LYS A 87 34.91 -18.53 22.71
CA LYS A 87 33.54 -18.49 23.22
C LYS A 87 33.13 -17.07 23.62
N SER A 88 31.90 -16.68 23.28
CA SER A 88 31.31 -15.42 23.75
C SER A 88 31.05 -15.49 25.25
N THR A 89 31.63 -14.55 26.00
CA THR A 89 31.57 -14.44 27.45
C THR A 89 31.08 -13.05 27.82
N TYR A 90 30.09 -12.95 28.71
CA TYR A 90 29.52 -11.68 29.13
C TYR A 90 30.22 -11.19 30.40
N VAL A 91 30.67 -9.93 30.40
CA VAL A 91 31.45 -9.34 31.49
C VAL A 91 30.71 -8.13 32.08
N SER A 92 30.56 -8.10 33.39
CA SER A 92 30.15 -6.90 34.15
C SER A 92 31.39 -6.21 34.71
N GLY A 93 31.68 -5.00 34.25
CA GLY A 93 32.96 -4.32 34.46
C GLY A 93 33.07 -3.40 35.67
N SER A 94 32.14 -3.38 36.63
CA SER A 94 32.26 -2.49 37.79
C SER A 94 31.69 -3.10 39.06
N GLU A 95 32.32 -2.80 40.20
CA GLU A 95 31.88 -3.19 41.55
C GLU A 95 30.51 -2.59 41.95
N THR A 96 29.91 -1.77 41.08
CA THR A 96 28.60 -1.16 41.25
C THR A 96 27.58 -1.77 40.27
N TRP A 97 26.47 -2.25 40.85
CA TRP A 97 25.29 -2.77 40.17
C TRP A 97 24.67 -1.70 39.27
N GLN A 98 24.40 -2.01 38.00
CA GLN A 98 23.63 -1.14 37.10
C GLN A 98 22.24 -1.71 36.90
N ASN A 99 21.22 -0.93 37.27
CA ASN A 99 19.82 -1.27 37.07
C ASN A 99 19.52 -1.28 35.57
N CYS A 100 19.08 -2.43 35.04
CA CYS A 100 18.57 -2.53 33.68
C CYS A 100 17.26 -1.72 33.57
N MET A 101 17.37 -0.41 33.36
CA MET A 101 16.21 0.34 32.89
C MET A 101 15.79 -0.30 31.56
N LYS A 102 14.59 -0.91 31.55
CA LYS A 102 13.90 -1.37 30.35
C LYS A 102 14.04 -0.24 29.32
N LEU A 103 14.87 -0.45 28.29
CA LEU A 103 15.05 0.55 27.25
C LEU A 103 13.66 0.86 26.74
N ALA A 104 13.19 2.08 27.01
CA ALA A 104 11.86 2.50 26.63
C ALA A 104 11.76 2.29 25.12
N THR A 105 10.85 1.41 24.70
CA THR A 105 10.62 1.16 23.27
C THR A 105 10.26 2.51 22.66
N PRO A 106 10.97 3.01 21.64
CA PRO A 106 10.60 4.27 21.01
C PRO A 106 9.13 4.24 20.60
N CYS A 107 8.47 5.40 20.68
CA CYS A 107 7.14 5.54 20.13
C CYS A 107 7.16 5.08 18.65
N SER A 108 6.19 4.26 18.26
CA SER A 108 6.06 3.72 16.91
C SER A 108 4.63 3.88 16.43
N GLU A 109 4.48 4.15 15.14
CA GLU A 109 3.21 4.47 14.49
C GLU A 109 3.13 3.74 13.13
N SER A 110 1.93 3.33 12.71
CA SER A 110 1.74 2.45 11.54
C SER A 110 1.49 3.18 10.21
N ASP A 111 1.27 4.48 10.26
CA ASP A 111 0.83 5.36 9.17
C ASP A 111 1.71 6.61 9.00
N PHE A 112 2.83 6.66 9.73
CA PHE A 112 3.88 7.68 9.59
C PHE A 112 3.50 9.11 10.02
N GLY A 113 2.63 9.26 11.03
CA GLY A 113 2.44 10.54 11.70
C GLY A 113 0.99 11.00 11.68
N LYS A 114 0.74 12.17 11.08
CA LYS A 114 -0.61 12.74 10.94
C LYS A 114 -1.18 12.38 9.57
N ASP A 115 -1.55 11.12 9.35
CA ASP A 115 -2.22 10.63 8.15
C ASP A 115 -3.69 10.30 8.44
N TYR A 116 -4.51 11.35 8.39
CA TYR A 116 -5.95 11.25 8.62
C TYR A 116 -6.70 10.33 7.65
N PHE A 117 -6.09 9.88 6.54
CA PHE A 117 -6.76 9.09 5.51
C PHE A 117 -6.46 7.59 5.61
N THR A 118 -5.49 7.20 6.44
CA THR A 118 -5.16 5.82 6.74
C THR A 118 -5.46 5.56 8.20
N LYS A 119 -6.18 4.50 8.52
CA LYS A 119 -6.34 4.11 9.92
C LYS A 119 -4.97 3.71 10.50
N GLY A 120 -4.45 4.53 11.39
CA GLY A 120 -3.23 4.32 12.13
C GLY A 120 -3.42 3.64 13.47
N THR A 121 -2.27 3.15 13.97
CA THR A 121 -2.08 2.66 15.32
C THR A 121 -0.76 3.19 15.84
N LEU A 122 -0.78 3.72 17.05
CA LEU A 122 0.40 4.20 17.77
C LEU A 122 0.68 3.29 18.96
N THR A 123 1.94 2.93 19.19
CA THR A 123 2.41 2.30 20.43
C THR A 123 3.41 3.22 21.11
N ASN A 124 3.11 3.68 22.33
CA ASN A 124 3.99 4.59 23.07
C ASN A 124 5.12 3.86 23.82
N THR A 125 5.96 4.61 24.52
CA THR A 125 7.11 4.09 25.29
C THR A 125 6.77 3.14 26.44
N ASN A 126 5.53 3.20 26.93
CA ASN A 126 5.01 2.28 27.95
C ASN A 126 4.44 0.99 27.33
N GLY A 127 4.38 0.90 26.00
CA GLY A 127 3.74 -0.19 25.27
C GLY A 127 2.22 -0.04 25.14
N GLU A 128 1.66 1.13 25.51
CA GLU A 128 0.24 1.41 25.36
C GLU A 128 -0.08 1.66 23.89
N LYS A 129 -1.17 1.05 23.41
CA LYS A 129 -1.61 1.15 22.02
C LYS A 129 -2.81 2.08 21.90
N TYR A 130 -2.74 2.97 20.93
CA TYR A 130 -3.81 3.86 20.52
C TYR A 130 -4.12 3.59 19.06
N THR A 131 -5.37 3.83 18.66
CA THR A 131 -5.84 3.53 17.31
C THR A 131 -6.78 4.65 16.92
N ASP A 132 -6.65 5.11 15.69
CA ASP A 132 -7.48 6.19 15.21
C ASP A 132 -8.94 5.77 15.17
N PHE A 133 -9.80 6.73 15.47
CA PHE A 133 -11.23 6.49 15.55
C PHE A 133 -12.01 7.71 15.08
N CYS A 134 -13.23 7.45 14.60
CA CYS A 134 -14.14 8.50 14.20
C CYS A 134 -14.90 9.02 15.40
N SER A 135 -14.87 10.33 15.60
CA SER A 135 -15.72 10.96 16.60
C SER A 135 -17.13 11.09 16.04
N GLN A 136 -18.07 10.36 16.61
CA GLN A 136 -19.50 10.51 16.34
C GLN A 136 -20.13 11.36 17.45
N GLY A 137 -19.80 12.64 17.53
CA GLY A 137 -20.37 13.50 18.56
C GLY A 137 -19.68 14.84 18.73
N ASP A 138 -20.38 15.70 19.47
CA ASP A 138 -19.93 17.01 19.95
C ASP A 138 -18.55 16.86 20.60
N VAL A 139 -17.49 17.33 19.94
CA VAL A 139 -16.09 17.27 20.42
C VAL A 139 -15.82 18.22 21.62
N GLY A 140 -16.87 18.49 22.41
CA GLY A 140 -16.84 19.36 23.59
C GLY A 140 -16.04 18.83 24.77
N SER A 141 -15.48 17.61 24.71
CA SER A 141 -14.81 16.96 25.84
C SER A 141 -13.28 17.14 25.90
N ALA A 142 -12.65 17.86 24.96
CA ALA A 142 -11.23 18.23 25.05
C ALA A 142 -10.95 19.61 25.70
N GLY A 143 -11.94 20.21 26.39
CA GLY A 143 -11.74 21.44 27.18
C GLY A 143 -11.79 22.76 26.40
N ALA A 144 -12.16 22.74 25.11
CA ALA A 144 -12.21 23.94 24.27
C ALA A 144 -13.58 24.66 24.25
N GLY A 145 -14.63 24.15 24.91
CA GLY A 145 -15.90 24.85 25.05
C GLY A 145 -16.66 25.12 23.75
N ILE A 146 -16.34 24.39 22.67
CA ILE A 146 -17.02 24.54 21.38
C ILE A 146 -18.05 23.43 21.25
N THR A 147 -19.34 23.79 21.28
CA THR A 147 -20.43 22.95 20.80
C THR A 147 -20.43 22.97 19.27
N GLN A 148 -20.14 21.85 18.63
CA GLN A 148 -20.08 21.66 17.19
C GLN A 148 -21.06 20.59 16.73
N GLU A 149 -21.76 20.90 15.63
CA GLU A 149 -22.69 19.97 14.99
C GLU A 149 -22.03 18.62 14.71
N VAL A 150 -22.80 17.55 14.93
CA VAL A 150 -22.44 16.15 14.74
C VAL A 150 -21.71 15.97 13.40
N SER A 151 -20.38 15.90 13.41
CA SER A 151 -19.61 15.91 12.16
C SER A 151 -18.46 14.91 12.14
N ASP A 152 -18.09 14.62 10.90
CA ASP A 152 -17.12 13.65 10.41
C ASP A 152 -15.68 13.99 10.83
N TYR A 153 -15.36 13.92 12.12
CA TYR A 153 -13.99 14.12 12.61
C TYR A 153 -13.26 12.79 12.79
N VAL A 154 -11.96 12.78 12.50
CA VAL A 154 -11.04 11.71 12.91
C VAL A 154 -10.20 12.18 14.09
N TYR A 155 -10.12 11.34 15.13
CA TYR A 155 -9.10 11.44 16.17
C TYR A 155 -7.89 10.66 15.72
N GLU A 156 -6.80 11.38 15.51
CA GLU A 156 -5.52 10.89 15.03
C GLU A 156 -4.53 10.78 16.19
N TYR A 157 -3.95 9.61 16.41
CA TYR A 157 -2.86 9.39 17.37
C TYR A 157 -1.51 9.27 16.65
N TYR A 158 -0.58 10.14 17.02
CA TYR A 158 0.73 10.23 16.35
C TYR A 158 1.86 10.40 17.37
N CYS A 159 3.09 10.03 17.02
CA CYS A 159 4.25 10.25 17.89
C CYS A 159 4.71 11.71 17.76
N LEU A 160 4.63 12.49 18.85
CA LEU A 160 5.15 13.86 18.89
C LEU A 160 6.68 13.89 18.79
N ASN A 161 7.33 12.84 19.28
CA ASN A 161 8.76 12.55 19.22
C ASN A 161 8.97 11.09 19.67
N GLU A 162 10.22 10.62 19.72
CA GLU A 162 10.58 9.25 20.12
C GLU A 162 9.98 8.78 21.46
N LYS A 163 9.45 9.69 22.29
CA LYS A 163 9.04 9.39 23.66
C LYS A 163 7.58 9.67 23.99
N LYS A 164 6.83 10.43 23.18
CA LYS A 164 5.51 10.95 23.58
C LYS A 164 4.45 10.74 22.52
N ALA A 165 3.33 10.14 22.92
CA ALA A 165 2.10 10.09 22.12
C ALA A 165 1.40 11.45 22.13
N GLY A 166 0.94 11.89 20.97
CA GLY A 166 0.05 13.02 20.77
C GLY A 166 -1.28 12.56 20.20
N ALA A 167 -2.28 13.44 20.28
CA ALA A 167 -3.54 13.29 19.56
C ALA A 167 -3.90 14.61 18.90
N THR A 168 -4.55 14.55 17.74
CA THR A 168 -5.14 15.71 17.07
C THR A 168 -6.50 15.31 16.49
N ILE A 169 -7.32 16.31 16.19
CA ILE A 169 -8.66 16.11 15.66
C ILE A 169 -8.71 16.86 14.34
N GLU A 170 -8.98 16.15 13.26
CA GLU A 170 -9.10 16.74 11.92
C GLU A 170 -10.52 16.57 11.40
N LYS A 171 -11.05 17.61 10.75
CA LYS A 171 -12.36 17.53 10.09
C LYS A 171 -12.17 16.82 8.75
N CYS A 172 -12.85 15.70 8.56
CA CYS A 172 -12.85 15.06 7.26
C CYS A 172 -13.59 15.92 6.24
N SER A 173 -13.02 16.04 5.03
CA SER A 173 -13.68 16.69 3.91
C SER A 173 -14.92 15.91 3.43
N GLY A 174 -14.89 14.58 3.60
CA GLY A 174 -16.05 13.69 3.49
C GLY A 174 -16.43 13.11 4.85
N LYS A 175 -16.60 11.79 4.93
CA LYS A 175 -17.00 11.10 6.17
C LYS A 175 -15.82 10.52 6.91
N CYS A 176 -15.86 10.49 8.24
CA CYS A 176 -14.95 9.59 8.95
C CYS A 176 -15.56 8.20 8.98
N VAL A 177 -14.82 7.18 8.53
CA VAL A 177 -15.23 5.78 8.59
C VAL A 177 -14.12 4.94 9.20
N SER A 178 -14.41 4.23 10.29
CA SER A 178 -13.49 3.29 10.96
C SER A 178 -12.16 3.86 11.46
N GLY A 179 -12.08 5.16 11.73
CA GLY A 179 -10.86 5.82 12.21
C GLY A 179 -10.01 6.45 11.12
N GLN A 180 -10.61 6.78 9.98
CA GLN A 180 -9.94 7.50 8.91
C GLN A 180 -10.96 8.38 8.19
N CYS A 181 -10.51 9.55 7.75
CA CYS A 181 -11.21 10.39 6.81
C CYS A 181 -11.30 9.71 5.45
N ILE A 182 -12.53 9.59 4.98
CA ILE A 182 -12.84 9.28 3.60
C ILE A 182 -12.93 10.62 2.88
N SER A 183 -11.85 11.03 2.22
CA SER A 183 -12.00 12.01 1.15
C SER A 183 -12.58 11.31 -0.07
N THR A 184 -13.49 11.98 -0.78
CA THR A 184 -13.79 11.58 -2.15
C THR A 184 -12.46 11.62 -2.90
N PRO A 185 -12.01 10.52 -3.51
CA PRO A 185 -10.76 10.53 -4.25
C PRO A 185 -10.72 11.68 -5.26
N ILE A 186 -9.53 12.28 -5.47
CA ILE A 186 -9.39 13.41 -6.41
C ILE A 186 -9.95 13.05 -7.78
N ILE A 187 -9.69 11.82 -8.25
CA ILE A 187 -10.18 11.37 -9.55
C ILE A 187 -11.71 11.29 -9.56
N ASP A 188 -12.33 10.72 -8.52
CA ASP A 188 -13.80 10.68 -8.42
C ASP A 188 -14.40 12.09 -8.39
N SER A 189 -13.74 13.03 -7.72
CA SER A 189 -14.18 14.43 -7.67
C SER A 189 -14.13 15.10 -9.05
N ILE A 190 -13.11 14.77 -9.86
CA ILE A 190 -13.02 15.23 -11.26
C ILE A 190 -14.18 14.65 -12.08
N LEU A 191 -14.44 13.34 -11.97
CA LEU A 191 -15.48 12.65 -12.72
C LEU A 191 -16.91 13.08 -12.33
N GLN A 192 -17.10 13.58 -11.11
CA GLN A 192 -18.38 14.13 -10.62
C GLN A 192 -18.69 15.55 -11.13
N THR A 193 -17.80 16.18 -11.87
CA THR A 193 -18.01 17.54 -12.40
C THR A 193 -17.90 17.56 -13.91
N CYS A 194 -18.63 18.47 -14.55
CA CYS A 194 -18.50 18.64 -15.99
C CYS A 194 -17.17 19.30 -16.38
N PRO A 195 -16.56 18.88 -17.51
CA PRO A 195 -15.50 19.67 -18.13
C PRO A 195 -16.00 21.11 -18.36
N THR A 196 -15.18 22.07 -17.94
CA THR A 196 -15.49 23.49 -18.17
C THR A 196 -15.33 23.82 -19.65
N GLN A 197 -15.89 24.95 -20.11
CA GLN A 197 -15.66 25.40 -21.49
C GLN A 197 -14.18 25.65 -21.77
N ASP A 198 -13.42 26.12 -20.77
CA ASP A 198 -11.98 26.32 -20.88
C ASP A 198 -11.22 25.00 -20.99
N ASP A 199 -11.62 23.96 -20.23
CA ASP A 199 -11.08 22.61 -20.39
C ASP A 199 -11.28 22.12 -21.82
N ILE A 200 -12.51 22.19 -22.33
CA ILE A 200 -12.87 21.74 -23.68
C ILE A 200 -12.06 22.49 -24.74
N ASN A 201 -11.97 23.82 -24.63
CA ASN A 201 -11.21 24.65 -25.56
C ASN A 201 -9.72 24.27 -25.55
N GLN A 202 -9.14 24.08 -24.36
CA GLN A 202 -7.75 23.69 -24.19
C GLN A 202 -7.48 22.31 -24.79
N PHE A 203 -8.35 21.33 -24.55
CA PHE A 203 -8.20 19.98 -25.11
C PHE A 203 -8.34 19.96 -26.64
N ASN A 204 -9.26 20.76 -27.19
CA ASN A 204 -9.40 20.90 -28.63
C ASN A 204 -8.19 21.60 -29.27
N LEU A 205 -7.57 22.54 -28.56
CA LEU A 205 -6.32 23.15 -28.99
C LEU A 205 -5.15 22.16 -28.96
N ASP A 206 -5.02 21.39 -27.87
CA ASP A 206 -3.90 20.48 -27.65
C ASP A 206 -3.99 19.21 -28.53
N PHE A 207 -5.20 18.67 -28.74
CA PHE A 207 -5.41 17.37 -29.38
C PHE A 207 -6.30 17.43 -30.64
N LYS A 208 -6.67 18.61 -31.15
CA LYS A 208 -7.44 18.77 -32.40
C LYS A 208 -8.59 17.75 -32.54
N ILE A 209 -9.39 17.62 -31.48
CA ILE A 209 -10.38 16.54 -31.38
C ILE A 209 -11.46 16.75 -32.44
N THR A 210 -11.72 15.70 -33.19
CA THR A 210 -12.77 15.66 -34.23
C THR A 210 -13.61 14.41 -34.06
N ASP A 211 -14.84 14.40 -34.58
CA ASP A 211 -15.75 13.28 -34.42
C ASP A 211 -16.83 13.21 -35.52
N THR A 212 -17.50 12.06 -35.63
CA THR A 212 -18.67 11.85 -36.49
C THR A 212 -19.99 11.91 -35.71
N ILE A 213 -19.99 12.40 -34.47
CA ILE A 213 -21.11 12.25 -33.54
C ILE A 213 -22.14 13.33 -33.83
N ASN A 214 -23.29 12.92 -34.36
CA ASN A 214 -24.43 13.79 -34.60
C ASN A 214 -25.31 13.94 -33.33
N LEU A 215 -24.68 14.24 -32.20
CA LEU A 215 -25.33 14.57 -30.93
C LEU A 215 -24.88 15.98 -30.54
N LYS A 216 -25.73 16.75 -29.85
CA LYS A 216 -25.28 17.98 -29.22
C LYS A 216 -24.51 17.62 -27.95
N TYR A 217 -23.30 18.16 -27.78
CA TYR A 217 -22.56 17.95 -26.54
C TYR A 217 -23.36 18.42 -25.32
N ASP A 218 -23.52 17.51 -24.36
CA ASP A 218 -24.16 17.76 -23.09
C ASP A 218 -23.47 16.94 -22.00
N CYS A 219 -23.15 17.59 -20.90
CA CYS A 219 -22.53 16.97 -19.74
C CYS A 219 -23.46 16.81 -18.54
N VAL A 220 -24.63 17.49 -18.53
CA VAL A 220 -25.62 17.41 -17.43
C VAL A 220 -25.94 15.96 -17.10
N PHE A 221 -25.92 15.11 -18.11
CA PHE A 221 -26.27 13.71 -18.01
C PHE A 221 -25.15 12.77 -17.55
N GLY A 222 -23.88 13.06 -17.85
CA GLY A 222 -22.79 12.12 -17.54
C GLY A 222 -22.17 12.27 -16.15
N VAL A 223 -22.62 13.26 -15.36
CA VAL A 223 -22.41 13.27 -13.91
C VAL A 223 -23.37 12.28 -13.20
N ASN A 224 -24.45 11.85 -13.87
CA ASN A 224 -25.42 10.92 -13.30
C ASN A 224 -25.10 9.46 -13.70
N PRO A 225 -24.63 8.61 -12.78
CA PRO A 225 -24.31 7.21 -13.08
C PRO A 225 -25.53 6.36 -13.46
N ASN A 226 -26.75 6.84 -13.22
CA ASN A 226 -28.00 6.17 -13.61
C ASN A 226 -28.49 6.58 -15.01
N PHE A 227 -27.66 7.31 -15.76
CA PHE A 227 -28.05 7.77 -17.09
C PHE A 227 -28.16 6.62 -18.10
N PRO A 228 -29.17 6.64 -19.00
CA PRO A 228 -29.31 5.62 -20.04
C PRO A 228 -28.06 5.53 -20.93
N LYS A 229 -27.59 4.30 -21.14
CA LYS A 229 -26.37 4.00 -21.90
C LYS A 229 -26.40 4.54 -23.33
N ASP A 230 -27.58 4.56 -23.96
CA ASP A 230 -27.81 4.98 -25.35
C ASP A 230 -27.71 6.50 -25.57
N LYS A 231 -27.47 7.27 -24.51
CA LYS A 231 -27.43 8.73 -24.58
C LYS A 231 -26.11 9.34 -24.14
N LEU A 232 -25.17 8.54 -23.64
CA LEU A 232 -23.89 9.07 -23.18
C LEU A 232 -23.10 9.60 -24.38
N ASP A 233 -22.76 10.89 -24.35
CA ASP A 233 -21.91 11.48 -25.38
C ASP A 233 -20.46 10.98 -25.20
N PRO A 234 -19.88 10.27 -26.18
CA PRO A 234 -18.52 9.75 -26.04
C PRO A 234 -17.46 10.86 -25.91
N ARG A 235 -17.74 12.09 -26.37
CA ARG A 235 -16.86 13.25 -26.13
C ARG A 235 -16.73 13.56 -24.65
N LEU A 236 -17.79 13.35 -23.86
CA LEU A 236 -17.72 13.58 -22.42
C LEU A 236 -16.73 12.63 -21.77
N THR A 237 -16.81 11.32 -22.07
CA THR A 237 -15.87 10.34 -21.55
C THR A 237 -14.44 10.67 -21.97
N LEU A 238 -14.23 11.11 -23.22
CA LEU A 238 -12.92 11.56 -23.69
C LEU A 238 -12.42 12.78 -22.91
N TYR A 239 -13.20 13.84 -22.80
CA TYR A 239 -12.79 15.05 -22.06
C TYR A 239 -12.54 14.76 -20.58
N GLN A 240 -13.35 13.91 -19.95
CA GLN A 240 -13.11 13.48 -18.58
C GLN A 240 -11.81 12.69 -18.46
N SER A 241 -11.51 11.80 -19.41
CA SER A 241 -10.23 11.08 -19.43
C SER A 241 -9.04 12.03 -19.52
N LEU A 242 -9.16 13.10 -20.31
CA LEU A 242 -8.11 14.13 -20.46
C LEU A 242 -7.97 14.99 -19.20
N ARG A 243 -9.06 15.33 -18.51
CA ARG A 243 -9.00 15.99 -17.19
C ARG A 243 -8.30 15.11 -16.16
N VAL A 244 -8.59 13.81 -16.14
CA VAL A 244 -7.89 12.86 -15.29
C VAL A 244 -6.40 12.81 -15.66
N ILE A 245 -6.04 12.59 -16.93
CA ILE A 245 -4.64 12.56 -17.36
C ILE A 245 -3.88 13.83 -16.96
N LYS A 246 -4.53 15.01 -17.09
CA LYS A 246 -3.96 16.30 -16.70
C LYS A 246 -3.78 16.45 -15.18
N SER A 247 -4.58 15.77 -14.37
CA SER A 247 -4.49 15.84 -12.91
C SER A 247 -3.57 14.80 -12.29
N LEU A 248 -3.19 13.74 -13.02
CA LEU A 248 -2.29 12.70 -12.52
C LEU A 248 -0.91 13.28 -12.23
N ASP A 249 -0.55 13.28 -10.95
CA ASP A 249 0.76 13.67 -10.45
C ASP A 249 1.40 12.47 -9.75
N PHE A 250 2.47 11.94 -10.36
CA PHE A 250 3.13 10.74 -9.86
C PHE A 250 4.32 11.11 -8.98
N SER A 251 4.41 10.47 -7.81
CA SER A 251 5.56 10.60 -6.90
C SER A 251 6.88 10.08 -7.47
N LYS A 252 6.84 9.39 -8.62
CA LYS A 252 8.02 8.92 -9.36
C LYS A 252 7.91 9.27 -10.84
N PRO A 253 9.03 9.60 -11.51
CA PRO A 253 9.03 9.90 -12.95
C PRO A 253 8.51 8.70 -13.74
N LEU A 254 7.89 8.97 -14.89
CA LEU A 254 7.48 7.93 -15.83
C LEU A 254 8.73 7.26 -16.44
N PRO A 255 8.73 5.94 -16.66
CA PRO A 255 9.95 5.25 -17.09
C PRO A 255 10.31 5.51 -18.57
N TRP A 256 9.40 6.08 -19.36
CA TRP A 256 9.60 6.35 -20.79
C TRP A 256 9.73 7.85 -21.13
N THR A 257 9.56 8.75 -20.18
CA THR A 257 9.59 10.20 -20.41
C THR A 257 9.87 10.99 -19.14
N ASP A 258 10.52 12.14 -19.30
CA ASP A 258 10.74 13.16 -18.26
C ASP A 258 9.55 14.14 -18.11
N LYS A 259 8.52 14.02 -18.96
CA LYS A 259 7.34 14.89 -18.95
C LYS A 259 6.25 14.34 -18.01
N SER A 260 5.29 15.21 -17.67
CA SER A 260 4.00 14.75 -17.13
C SER A 260 3.30 13.83 -18.15
N LEU A 261 2.38 12.98 -17.70
CA LEU A 261 1.64 12.10 -18.62
C LEU A 261 0.87 12.89 -19.67
N TYR A 262 0.27 14.02 -19.27
CA TYR A 262 -0.45 14.92 -20.17
C TYR A 262 0.47 15.57 -21.20
N ASP A 263 1.61 16.12 -20.79
CA ASP A 263 2.55 16.78 -21.69
C ASP A 263 3.23 15.78 -22.63
N TRP A 264 3.50 14.57 -22.15
CA TRP A 264 3.95 13.47 -23.00
C TRP A 264 2.91 13.15 -24.07
N LEU A 265 1.65 12.93 -23.68
CA LEU A 265 0.59 12.60 -24.63
C LEU A 265 0.42 13.72 -25.67
N LYS A 266 0.34 14.98 -25.21
CA LYS A 266 0.23 16.19 -26.05
C LYS A 266 1.36 16.32 -27.07
N THR A 267 2.59 15.98 -26.69
CA THR A 267 3.74 16.07 -27.60
C THR A 267 3.90 14.84 -28.49
N THR A 268 3.25 13.73 -28.13
CA THR A 268 3.34 12.45 -28.84
C THR A 268 2.35 12.35 -30.01
N ILE A 269 1.11 12.83 -29.83
CA ILE A 269 0.06 12.75 -30.85
C ILE A 269 -0.25 14.13 -31.45
N LYS A 270 -0.76 14.14 -32.68
CA LYS A 270 -1.23 15.35 -33.38
C LYS A 270 -2.72 15.60 -33.18
N GLY A 271 -3.47 14.55 -32.84
CA GLY A 271 -4.84 14.70 -32.40
C GLY A 271 -5.60 13.41 -32.19
N MET A 272 -6.91 13.54 -32.00
CA MET A 272 -7.82 12.41 -31.73
C MET A 272 -9.06 12.49 -32.63
N TYR A 273 -9.53 11.34 -33.12
CA TYR A 273 -10.73 11.22 -33.94
C TYR A 273 -11.67 10.18 -33.36
N ILE A 274 -12.89 10.57 -32.99
CA ILE A 274 -13.90 9.68 -32.42
C ILE A 274 -14.84 9.20 -33.53
N ASN A 275 -14.99 7.88 -33.67
CA ASN A 275 -15.89 7.30 -34.67
C ASN A 275 -16.53 6.01 -34.15
N SER A 276 -17.84 5.87 -34.37
CA SER A 276 -18.62 4.69 -33.99
C SER A 276 -18.45 3.52 -34.96
N ALA A 277 -17.93 3.77 -36.17
CA ALA A 277 -17.69 2.74 -37.18
C ALA A 277 -16.42 1.91 -36.91
N PHE A 278 -15.58 2.32 -35.97
CA PHE A 278 -14.34 1.60 -35.67
C PHE A 278 -14.62 0.38 -34.78
N PRO A 279 -14.14 -0.83 -35.15
CA PRO A 279 -14.31 -2.01 -34.32
C PRO A 279 -13.46 -1.94 -33.03
N ASN A 280 -12.34 -1.22 -33.07
CA ASN A 280 -11.43 -1.00 -31.94
C ASN A 280 -10.80 0.39 -32.06
N SER A 281 -10.27 0.90 -30.94
CA SER A 281 -9.37 2.05 -31.01
C SER A 281 -8.07 1.63 -31.70
N TYR A 282 -7.44 2.54 -32.42
CA TYR A 282 -6.18 2.30 -33.09
C TYR A 282 -5.43 3.60 -33.36
N CYS A 283 -4.14 3.49 -33.66
CA CYS A 283 -3.32 4.59 -34.12
C CYS A 283 -2.34 4.10 -35.20
N CYS A 284 -1.89 4.90 -36.15
CA CYS A 284 -2.12 6.33 -36.32
C CYS A 284 -2.33 6.58 -37.82
N ASP A 285 -3.54 6.33 -38.29
CA ASP A 285 -3.93 6.55 -39.68
C ASP A 285 -5.13 7.50 -39.71
N PRO A 286 -4.94 8.79 -40.06
CA PRO A 286 -3.70 9.39 -40.56
C PRO A 286 -2.60 9.59 -39.49
N GLN A 287 -1.35 9.79 -39.94
CA GLN A 287 -0.16 9.83 -39.07
C GLN A 287 -0.30 10.80 -37.89
N GLY A 288 -0.17 10.25 -36.68
CA GLY A 288 -0.23 10.99 -35.42
C GLY A 288 -1.65 11.20 -34.88
N ILE A 289 -2.70 10.68 -35.53
CA ILE A 289 -4.06 10.75 -35.02
C ILE A 289 -4.43 9.44 -34.32
N VAL A 290 -4.87 9.53 -33.06
CA VAL A 290 -5.46 8.41 -32.32
C VAL A 290 -6.93 8.29 -32.70
N ASN A 291 -7.31 7.18 -33.30
CA ASN A 291 -8.68 6.86 -33.66
C ASN A 291 -9.33 6.14 -32.47
N VAL A 292 -10.33 6.76 -31.84
CA VAL A 292 -10.97 6.26 -30.63
C VAL A 292 -12.34 5.69 -30.99
N ASN A 293 -12.56 4.42 -30.65
CA ASN A 293 -13.86 3.77 -30.84
C ASN A 293 -14.90 4.40 -29.88
N SER A 294 -15.96 5.00 -30.44
CA SER A 294 -17.01 5.65 -29.63
C SER A 294 -17.77 4.66 -28.74
N GLY A 295 -17.96 3.41 -29.17
CA GLY A 295 -18.62 2.36 -28.41
C GLY A 295 -17.86 1.93 -27.15
N VAL A 296 -16.56 2.22 -27.06
CA VAL A 296 -15.79 2.09 -25.81
C VAL A 296 -16.08 3.26 -24.87
N LEU A 297 -16.20 4.47 -25.42
CA LEU A 297 -16.43 5.71 -24.68
C LEU A 297 -17.88 5.86 -24.18
N GLU A 298 -18.85 5.27 -24.88
CA GLU A 298 -20.28 5.30 -24.54
C GLU A 298 -20.66 4.36 -23.38
N GLN A 299 -19.74 3.52 -22.90
CA GLN A 299 -20.05 2.59 -21.82
C GLN A 299 -20.08 3.32 -20.47
N THR A 300 -21.20 3.20 -19.74
CA THR A 300 -21.39 3.92 -18.47
C THR A 300 -20.41 3.51 -17.36
N ASN A 301 -19.80 2.32 -17.43
CA ASN A 301 -18.73 1.95 -16.51
C ASN A 301 -17.47 2.81 -16.68
N LYS A 302 -17.32 3.54 -17.80
CA LYS A 302 -16.21 4.49 -18.01
C LYS A 302 -16.39 5.81 -17.28
N LEU A 303 -17.54 6.07 -16.66
CA LEU A 303 -17.79 7.26 -15.84
C LEU A 303 -17.28 7.11 -14.39
N LYS A 304 -16.78 5.93 -14.02
CA LYS A 304 -16.12 5.67 -12.72
C LYS A 304 -14.63 5.49 -12.94
N TRP A 305 -13.79 5.80 -11.95
CA TRP A 305 -12.35 5.56 -12.08
C TRP A 305 -12.06 4.07 -12.31
N ILE A 306 -12.50 3.22 -11.38
CA ILE A 306 -12.65 1.78 -11.56
C ILE A 306 -14.11 1.40 -11.30
N ASP A 307 -14.70 0.67 -12.23
CA ASP A 307 -16.02 0.07 -12.01
C ASP A 307 -15.88 -1.31 -11.38
N SER A 308 -16.56 -1.51 -10.26
CA SER A 308 -16.42 -2.73 -9.45
C SER A 308 -16.96 -4.01 -10.09
N GLN A 309 -17.79 -3.89 -11.14
CA GLN A 309 -18.30 -5.06 -11.87
C GLN A 309 -17.33 -5.52 -12.95
N THR A 310 -16.67 -4.57 -13.59
CA THR A 310 -15.78 -4.84 -14.74
C THR A 310 -14.31 -4.86 -14.37
N GLY A 311 -13.92 -4.38 -13.18
CA GLY A 311 -12.52 -4.25 -12.75
C GLY A 311 -11.75 -3.17 -13.53
N VAL A 312 -12.41 -2.45 -14.44
CA VAL A 312 -11.86 -1.38 -15.25
C VAL A 312 -12.90 -0.28 -15.48
N GLY A 313 -12.50 0.98 -15.33
CA GLY A 313 -13.35 2.13 -15.62
C GLY A 313 -12.66 3.11 -16.57
N MET A 314 -12.73 4.39 -16.22
CA MET A 314 -11.97 5.47 -16.84
C MET A 314 -10.47 5.19 -16.88
N ALA A 315 -9.94 4.46 -15.89
CA ALA A 315 -8.53 4.05 -15.88
C ALA A 315 -8.12 3.27 -17.13
N GLY A 316 -9.03 2.46 -17.67
CA GLY A 316 -8.81 1.72 -18.92
C GLY A 316 -8.86 2.61 -20.15
N VAL A 317 -9.74 3.61 -20.18
CA VAL A 317 -9.75 4.61 -21.28
C VAL A 317 -8.42 5.35 -21.32
N VAL A 318 -7.94 5.82 -20.16
CA VAL A 318 -6.62 6.45 -20.05
C VAL A 318 -5.52 5.51 -20.54
N ALA A 319 -5.54 4.24 -20.14
CA ALA A 319 -4.52 3.27 -20.54
C ALA A 319 -4.51 3.04 -22.06
N VAL A 320 -5.68 2.89 -22.68
CA VAL A 320 -5.84 2.77 -24.15
C VAL A 320 -5.32 4.02 -24.87
N LEU A 321 -5.61 5.24 -24.40
CA LEU A 321 -5.09 6.45 -25.06
C LEU A 321 -3.55 6.50 -25.05
N ILE A 322 -2.93 6.09 -23.94
CA ILE A 322 -1.47 6.03 -23.81
C ILE A 322 -0.86 4.91 -24.68
N HIS A 323 -1.52 3.75 -24.73
CA HIS A 323 -1.18 2.63 -25.63
C HIS A 323 -1.17 3.11 -27.09
N GLU A 324 -2.29 3.67 -27.55
CA GLU A 324 -2.44 4.08 -28.94
C GLU A 324 -1.47 5.21 -29.29
N ALA A 325 -1.25 6.16 -28.38
CA ALA A 325 -0.26 7.21 -28.58
C ALA A 325 1.15 6.64 -28.81
N ARG A 326 1.50 5.51 -28.18
CA ARG A 326 2.82 4.89 -28.37
C ARG A 326 3.04 4.41 -29.81
N HIS A 327 1.97 4.01 -30.51
CA HIS A 327 2.04 3.60 -31.92
C HIS A 327 2.50 4.69 -32.91
N THR A 328 2.62 5.94 -32.45
CA THR A 328 3.26 7.03 -33.22
C THR A 328 4.77 6.85 -33.37
N THR A 329 5.42 6.19 -32.40
CA THR A 329 6.89 6.08 -32.31
C THR A 329 7.37 4.64 -32.16
N HIS A 330 6.49 3.70 -31.80
CA HIS A 330 6.85 2.31 -31.59
C HIS A 330 5.71 1.36 -31.98
N LYS A 331 6.00 0.35 -32.80
CA LYS A 331 5.03 -0.69 -33.18
C LYS A 331 5.18 -1.91 -32.28
N HIS A 332 4.16 -2.76 -32.23
CA HIS A 332 4.29 -4.10 -31.67
C HIS A 332 5.36 -4.87 -32.44
N THR A 333 6.27 -5.51 -31.70
CA THR A 333 7.44 -6.20 -32.24
C THR A 333 7.26 -7.72 -32.27
N CYS A 334 6.22 -8.24 -31.63
CA CYS A 334 5.90 -9.67 -31.64
C CYS A 334 4.55 -9.95 -32.30
N ASN A 335 4.57 -10.86 -33.29
CA ASN A 335 3.39 -11.37 -34.02
C ASN A 335 2.47 -10.28 -34.62
N GLY A 336 2.92 -9.03 -34.66
CA GLY A 336 2.14 -7.87 -35.09
C GLY A 336 1.12 -7.33 -34.08
N TYR A 337 0.96 -7.96 -32.91
CA TYR A 337 -0.08 -7.63 -31.93
C TYR A 337 0.42 -7.47 -30.50
N ASP A 338 1.57 -8.06 -30.17
CA ASP A 338 2.13 -8.07 -28.83
C ASP A 338 3.50 -7.39 -28.82
N ASP A 339 3.93 -6.99 -27.64
CA ASP A 339 5.29 -6.53 -27.42
C ASP A 339 6.21 -7.75 -27.20
N GLN A 340 7.46 -7.70 -27.63
CA GLN A 340 8.44 -8.76 -27.38
C GLN A 340 8.83 -8.80 -25.90
N THR A 341 9.05 -7.64 -25.28
CA THR A 341 9.47 -7.53 -23.86
C THR A 341 8.95 -6.27 -23.22
N LEU A 342 8.92 -6.23 -21.88
CA LEU A 342 8.58 -5.02 -21.15
C LEU A 342 9.63 -3.91 -21.34
N GLN A 343 10.90 -4.28 -21.51
CA GLN A 343 12.04 -3.37 -21.58
C GLN A 343 12.09 -2.56 -22.87
N GLU A 344 11.49 -3.05 -23.96
CA GLU A 344 11.48 -2.31 -25.23
C GLU A 344 10.56 -1.09 -25.22
N MET A 345 9.72 -0.95 -24.17
CA MET A 345 8.78 0.15 -24.01
C MET A 345 7.84 0.27 -25.22
N GLY A 346 7.30 -0.85 -25.72
CA GLY A 346 6.25 -0.86 -26.72
C GLY A 346 4.90 -0.36 -26.20
N ALA A 347 3.84 -0.55 -26.98
CA ALA A 347 2.53 -0.02 -26.64
C ALA A 347 1.90 -0.74 -25.43
N TRP A 348 2.04 -2.07 -25.35
CA TRP A 348 1.62 -2.83 -24.17
C TRP A 348 2.49 -2.57 -22.96
N ALA A 349 3.79 -2.33 -23.14
CA ALA A 349 4.66 -1.90 -22.04
C ALA A 349 4.21 -0.55 -21.44
N LEU A 350 3.81 0.41 -22.27
CA LEU A 350 3.28 1.69 -21.79
C LEU A 350 1.91 1.53 -21.10
N GLU A 351 1.05 0.64 -21.59
CA GLU A 351 -0.21 0.33 -20.92
C GLU A 351 0.01 -0.32 -19.55
N TYR A 352 0.91 -1.32 -19.48
CA TYR A 352 1.37 -1.93 -18.23
C TYR A 352 1.83 -0.87 -17.24
N TYR A 353 2.79 -0.04 -17.66
CA TYR A 353 3.36 0.95 -16.76
C TYR A 353 2.37 2.03 -16.37
N THR A 354 1.42 2.37 -17.24
CA THR A 354 0.33 3.29 -16.92
C THR A 354 -0.51 2.74 -15.76
N PHE A 355 -0.87 1.47 -15.76
CA PHE A 355 -1.57 0.84 -14.63
C PHE A 355 -0.68 0.70 -13.39
N TYR A 356 0.57 0.25 -13.55
CA TYR A 356 1.51 0.08 -12.46
C TYR A 356 1.83 1.39 -11.74
N TRP A 357 2.05 2.48 -12.48
CA TRP A 357 2.32 3.81 -11.92
C TRP A 357 1.11 4.34 -11.16
N LYS A 358 -0.10 4.19 -11.72
CA LYS A 358 -1.33 4.56 -11.00
C LYS A 358 -1.45 3.81 -9.69
N ALA A 359 -1.21 2.50 -9.67
CA ALA A 359 -1.31 1.70 -8.45
C ALA A 359 -0.25 2.09 -7.40
N ASN A 360 1.00 2.32 -7.81
CA ASN A 360 2.12 2.39 -6.88
C ASN A 360 2.57 3.81 -6.53
N TYR A 361 2.33 4.79 -7.40
CA TYR A 361 2.98 6.10 -7.30
C TYR A 361 2.02 7.29 -7.32
N LEU A 362 0.71 7.08 -7.42
CA LEU A 362 -0.25 8.14 -7.10
C LEU A 362 -0.32 8.39 -5.58
N PRO A 363 -0.48 9.65 -5.14
CA PRO A 363 -0.77 9.98 -3.75
C PRO A 363 -2.02 9.26 -3.23
N LEU A 364 -2.08 9.00 -1.92
CA LEU A 364 -3.15 8.19 -1.31
C LEU A 364 -4.56 8.77 -1.50
N ASN A 365 -4.68 10.09 -1.65
CA ASN A 365 -5.96 10.77 -1.86
C ASN A 365 -6.48 10.75 -3.32
N TYR A 366 -5.76 10.11 -4.26
CA TYR A 366 -6.21 10.03 -5.67
C TYR A 366 -7.23 8.93 -5.93
N GLN A 367 -7.19 7.85 -5.14
CA GLN A 367 -7.97 6.63 -5.36
C GLN A 367 -8.10 5.83 -4.08
N THR A 368 -9.12 5.00 -3.99
CA THR A 368 -9.34 4.07 -2.89
C THR A 368 -8.36 2.89 -2.92
N ALA A 369 -8.25 2.18 -1.78
CA ALA A 369 -7.45 0.95 -1.70
C ALA A 369 -7.93 -0.15 -2.65
N TYR A 370 -9.25 -0.25 -2.88
CA TYR A 370 -9.83 -1.19 -3.85
C TYR A 370 -9.35 -0.87 -5.27
N GLU A 371 -9.43 0.39 -5.68
CA GLU A 371 -9.02 0.82 -7.02
C GLU A 371 -7.53 0.60 -7.26
N LYS A 372 -6.70 0.90 -6.26
CA LYS A 372 -5.27 0.60 -6.29
C LYS A 372 -4.99 -0.89 -6.53
N LYS A 373 -5.75 -1.78 -5.86
CA LYS A 373 -5.62 -3.24 -6.05
C LYS A 373 -6.03 -3.66 -7.46
N GLU A 374 -7.13 -3.15 -7.98
CA GLU A 374 -7.59 -3.46 -9.35
C GLU A 374 -6.60 -2.95 -10.41
N LEU A 375 -6.01 -1.75 -10.23
CA LEU A 375 -4.97 -1.24 -11.13
C LEU A 375 -3.72 -2.13 -11.13
N ALA A 376 -3.29 -2.61 -9.95
CA ALA A 376 -2.18 -3.54 -9.84
C ALA A 376 -2.48 -4.89 -10.53
N TYR A 377 -3.70 -5.40 -10.36
CA TYR A 377 -4.17 -6.61 -11.04
C TYR A 377 -4.17 -6.45 -12.57
N ASN A 378 -4.69 -5.33 -13.09
CA ASN A 378 -4.70 -5.05 -14.53
C ASN A 378 -3.27 -4.95 -15.10
N ALA A 379 -2.33 -4.34 -14.36
CA ALA A 379 -0.92 -4.31 -14.76
C ALA A 379 -0.37 -5.74 -14.89
N GLU A 380 -0.51 -6.60 -13.87
CA GLU A 380 0.00 -7.97 -13.95
C GLU A 380 -0.70 -8.82 -15.03
N ASN A 381 -2.00 -8.58 -15.29
CA ASN A 381 -2.70 -9.22 -16.39
C ASN A 381 -2.11 -8.83 -17.77
N ILE A 382 -1.80 -7.56 -18.01
CA ILE A 382 -1.14 -7.13 -19.25
C ILE A 382 0.25 -7.79 -19.37
N LYS A 383 1.04 -7.75 -18.30
CA LYS A 383 2.38 -8.35 -18.25
C LYS A 383 2.40 -9.84 -18.58
N THR A 384 1.33 -10.56 -18.24
CA THR A 384 1.23 -12.01 -18.46
C THR A 384 0.58 -12.40 -19.79
N THR A 385 -0.15 -11.49 -20.45
CA THR A 385 -0.94 -11.83 -21.64
C THR A 385 -0.52 -11.11 -22.92
N ARG A 386 0.32 -10.07 -22.84
CA ARG A 386 0.63 -9.17 -23.96
C ARG A 386 2.12 -9.11 -24.34
N PHE A 387 2.88 -10.11 -23.89
CA PHE A 387 4.31 -10.24 -24.16
C PHE A 387 4.65 -11.67 -24.59
N CYS A 388 5.50 -11.81 -25.61
CA CYS A 388 5.82 -13.11 -26.23
C CYS A 388 6.97 -13.88 -25.55
N SER A 389 6.97 -13.94 -24.22
CA SER A 389 8.01 -14.59 -23.40
C SER A 389 8.61 -15.87 -23.99
#